data_AF-A0A356TSK0-F1
#
_entry.id   AF-A0A356TSK0-F1
#
_cell.length_a   1.000
_cell.length_b   1.000
_cell.length_c   1.000
_cell.angle_alpha   90.00
_cell.angle_beta   90.00
_cell.angle_gamma   90.00
#
_symmetry.space_group_name_H-M   'P 1'
#
loop_
_entity.id
_entity.type
_entity.pdbx_description
1 polymer ?
#
loop_
_entity_poly.entity_id
_entity_poly.type
_entity_poly.pdbx_seq_one_letter_code
_entity_poly.pdbx_strand_id
1 'polypeptide(L)'
;MLALTTLWLLAACDGGGDGDGGVDGGAMDTGVIDAFVPRRDGDLPRCERDEECDDGVACTRDSCGMNGLCRNQVDIASCDDGIFCNGVEQCDTELGCVPGRRQTCNDDDVCTIDRCSEEEKLCEHFPRDLDEDGDPDWFCSGGGDCDDTNSLVSSLINEVCDDGIDNDCDGTVDNGCATQCTRDDSPVVNFDDTCDASCGAPVDGELFVPCGAVVTMYGEHVFSGGAVIEGRVRVQPRTGAVPTAGSLVIDASTITVAGLIDANASGFNGGQGPGTSTCRGSGAGYGGVGGIGDSCTAGGPAYGSRTSRSVELGSGGANGFGDTGGRGGGRVVLRAGTVTVSGGIEADGGRGGNDGTIDEGGGGSGGGILLDGTTRVDVSGVLSARGAAGHSTGFSSAGGAGGRIKLFAPAGTMTGIARVEGGAGASLSGFSSTGGASGTYFELF
;
A
#
# COMPACT_ATOMS: atom_id res chain seq x y z
N MET A 1 -28.38 -20.71 53.57
CA MET A 1 -27.62 -21.99 53.54
C MET A 1 -26.33 -21.68 52.78
N LEU A 2 -25.26 -21.40 53.53
CA LEU A 2 -24.16 -22.34 53.80
C LEU A 2 -23.41 -22.70 52.52
N ALA A 3 -22.21 -22.14 52.27
CA ALA A 3 -20.90 -22.66 52.72
C ALA A 3 -20.20 -23.32 51.50
N LEU A 4 -18.89 -23.28 51.25
CA LEU A 4 -17.70 -23.06 52.09
C LEU A 4 -16.47 -22.84 51.16
N THR A 5 -15.60 -21.88 51.51
CA THR A 5 -14.10 -21.85 51.51
C THR A 5 -13.29 -22.79 50.58
N THR A 6 -12.16 -22.36 49.98
CA THR A 6 -10.85 -22.33 50.66
C THR A 6 -9.82 -21.32 50.13
N LEU A 7 -9.08 -20.78 51.10
CA LEU A 7 -7.95 -19.85 51.13
C LEU A 7 -6.62 -20.64 51.26
N TRP A 8 -5.54 -20.23 50.58
CA TRP A 8 -4.12 -20.38 51.00
C TRP A 8 -3.29 -19.28 50.28
N LEU A 9 -2.83 -18.22 50.95
CA LEU A 9 -1.69 -18.01 51.86
C LEU A 9 -0.39 -17.61 51.13
N LEU A 10 0.06 -16.38 51.44
CA LEU A 10 1.37 -15.80 51.11
C LEU A 10 2.53 -16.60 51.71
N ALA A 11 3.67 -16.57 51.02
CA ALA A 11 4.99 -16.62 51.67
C ALA A 11 5.97 -15.72 50.90
N ALA A 12 6.36 -14.62 51.55
CA ALA A 12 7.57 -13.87 51.23
C ALA A 12 8.79 -14.62 51.78
N CYS A 13 9.93 -14.48 51.11
CA CYS A 13 11.23 -14.78 51.70
C CYS A 13 12.22 -13.67 51.31
N ASP A 14 12.71 -12.99 52.34
CA ASP A 14 13.85 -12.07 52.34
C ASP A 14 15.15 -12.88 52.53
N GLY A 15 16.27 -12.40 52.01
CA GLY A 15 17.57 -13.06 52.16
C GLY A 15 18.66 -12.47 51.26
N GLY A 16 19.37 -11.46 51.79
CA GLY A 16 20.59 -10.91 51.21
C GLY A 16 21.82 -11.83 51.33
N GLY A 17 22.91 -11.44 50.68
CA GLY A 17 24.23 -12.05 50.83
C GLY A 17 25.22 -11.60 49.76
N ASP A 18 26.24 -10.87 50.22
CA ASP A 18 27.34 -10.25 49.48
C ASP A 18 28.22 -11.21 48.68
N GLY A 19 28.88 -10.68 47.64
CA GLY A 19 29.91 -11.38 46.87
C GLY A 19 30.72 -10.45 45.99
N ASP A 20 31.64 -9.70 46.62
CA ASP A 20 32.73 -8.98 45.96
C ASP A 20 33.66 -9.95 45.19
N GLY A 21 34.05 -9.54 43.99
CA GLY A 21 35.06 -10.21 43.17
C GLY A 21 35.65 -9.22 42.17
N GLY A 22 36.66 -8.48 42.62
CA GLY A 22 37.36 -7.46 41.82
C GLY A 22 38.24 -8.03 40.70
N VAL A 23 38.55 -7.16 39.74
CA VAL A 23 39.74 -7.20 38.90
C VAL A 23 40.07 -5.77 38.42
N ASP A 24 41.27 -5.33 38.80
CA ASP A 24 42.26 -4.46 38.14
C ASP A 24 41.76 -3.44 37.09
N GLY A 25 42.02 -2.14 37.21
CA GLY A 25 43.33 -1.54 37.47
C GLY A 25 43.82 -0.85 36.20
N GLY A 26 43.46 0.42 35.99
CA GLY A 26 43.89 1.22 34.84
C GLY A 26 43.78 2.71 35.13
N ALA A 27 44.91 3.33 35.49
CA ALA A 27 45.06 4.73 35.83
C ALA A 27 45.13 5.63 34.58
N MET A 28 44.42 6.77 34.61
CA MET A 28 44.70 8.02 33.86
C MET A 28 44.02 9.15 34.67
N ASP A 29 44.74 9.88 35.52
CA ASP A 29 45.39 11.18 35.26
C ASP A 29 44.68 12.28 36.06
N THR A 30 45.44 12.89 36.96
CA THR A 30 45.00 13.87 37.96
C THR A 30 45.10 15.28 37.38
N GLY A 31 43.96 15.85 37.00
CA GLY A 31 43.82 17.24 36.59
C GLY A 31 42.96 18.05 37.56
N VAL A 32 43.64 18.73 38.48
CA VAL A 32 43.30 20.03 39.12
C VAL A 32 41.89 20.20 39.72
N ILE A 33 41.88 20.22 41.06
CA ILE A 33 40.88 20.84 41.91
C ILE A 33 40.68 22.32 41.58
N ASP A 34 39.46 22.73 41.22
CA ASP A 34 39.03 24.12 41.42
C ASP A 34 37.89 24.16 42.43
N ALA A 35 38.08 24.97 43.46
CA ALA A 35 37.32 24.92 44.69
C ALA A 35 35.92 25.51 44.49
N PHE A 36 34.90 24.70 44.76
CA PHE A 36 33.54 25.17 44.98
C PHE A 36 33.52 26.04 46.24
N VAL A 37 33.49 27.36 46.09
CA VAL A 37 33.24 28.29 47.20
C VAL A 37 31.73 28.46 47.35
N PRO A 38 31.09 28.00 48.46
CA PRO A 38 29.69 28.29 48.70
C PRO A 38 29.56 29.74 49.18
N ARG A 39 28.88 30.59 48.41
CA ARG A 39 28.54 31.96 48.82
C ARG A 39 27.42 31.91 49.86
N ARG A 40 27.60 32.68 50.95
CA ARG A 40 26.61 32.89 52.02
C ARG A 40 25.49 33.81 51.54
N ASP A 41 24.30 33.54 52.07
CA ASP A 41 23.02 34.22 51.81
C ASP A 41 23.10 35.76 51.91
N GLY A 42 22.54 36.46 50.91
CA GLY A 42 22.03 37.84 51.10
C GLY A 42 22.34 38.93 50.07
N ASP A 43 23.25 38.73 49.10
CA ASP A 43 23.55 39.73 48.06
C ASP A 43 22.99 39.28 46.70
N LEU A 44 22.06 40.06 46.12
CA LEU A 44 21.68 39.90 44.72
C LEU A 44 22.95 40.04 43.85
N PRO A 45 23.19 39.14 42.88
CA PRO A 45 24.42 39.14 42.10
C PRO A 45 24.58 40.48 41.39
N ARG A 46 25.69 41.16 41.66
CA ARG A 46 26.09 42.35 40.90
C ARG A 46 26.79 41.91 39.63
N CYS A 47 26.38 42.48 38.51
CA CYS A 47 26.93 42.21 37.19
C CYS A 47 27.77 43.40 36.72
N GLU A 48 28.80 43.13 35.90
CA GLU A 48 29.52 44.17 35.15
C GLU A 48 29.25 44.06 33.63
N ARG A 49 28.77 42.91 33.16
CA ARG A 49 28.42 42.63 31.76
C ARG A 49 27.16 41.77 31.67
N ASP A 50 26.51 41.79 30.52
CA ASP A 50 25.22 41.12 30.30
C ASP A 50 25.33 39.60 30.46
N GLU A 51 26.46 38.98 30.08
CA GLU A 51 26.65 37.52 30.17
C GLU A 51 26.71 36.99 31.61
N GLU A 52 26.92 37.89 32.59
CA GLU A 52 26.93 37.54 34.02
C GLU A 52 25.51 37.49 34.61
N CYS A 53 24.51 37.88 33.83
CA CYS A 53 23.09 37.86 34.19
C CYS A 53 22.30 36.70 33.60
N ASP A 54 22.94 35.84 32.80
CA ASP A 54 22.32 34.64 32.22
C ASP A 54 21.73 33.77 33.34
N ASP A 55 20.40 33.68 33.38
CA ASP A 55 19.68 32.86 34.36
C ASP A 55 19.41 31.44 33.86
N GLY A 56 19.94 31.10 32.68
CA GLY A 56 19.77 29.80 32.04
C GLY A 56 18.42 29.62 31.37
N VAL A 57 17.57 30.65 31.32
CA VAL A 57 16.25 30.61 30.68
C VAL A 57 16.36 31.23 29.29
N ALA A 58 16.34 30.40 28.24
CA ALA A 58 16.56 30.86 26.86
C ALA A 58 15.56 31.91 26.33
N CYS A 59 14.43 32.10 27.02
CA CYS A 59 13.36 33.03 26.65
C CYS A 59 13.37 34.38 27.38
N THR A 60 14.40 34.62 28.19
CA THR A 60 14.65 35.91 28.83
C THR A 60 15.81 36.61 28.14
N ARG A 61 15.65 37.92 27.95
CA ARG A 61 16.75 38.79 27.57
C ARG A 61 17.41 39.30 28.83
N ASP A 62 18.56 38.73 29.14
CA ASP A 62 19.33 39.06 30.32
C ASP A 62 20.28 40.21 30.02
N SER A 63 20.19 41.25 30.84
CA SER A 63 20.98 42.47 30.66
C SER A 63 21.40 43.05 32.00
N CYS A 64 22.61 43.56 32.05
CA CYS A 64 23.17 44.23 33.20
C CYS A 64 22.82 45.71 33.17
N GLY A 65 21.99 46.16 34.12
CA GLY A 65 21.66 47.57 34.27
C GLY A 65 22.87 48.40 34.71
N MET A 66 22.87 49.71 34.41
CA MET A 66 23.92 50.65 34.84
C MET A 66 24.09 50.75 36.37
N ASN A 67 23.14 50.22 37.13
CA ASN A 67 23.18 50.09 38.59
C ASN A 67 23.87 48.80 39.07
N GLY A 68 24.42 48.00 38.15
CA GLY A 68 25.04 46.71 38.44
C GLY A 68 24.05 45.65 38.89
N LEU A 69 22.77 45.76 38.49
CA LEU A 69 21.74 44.76 38.77
C LEU A 69 21.28 44.09 37.48
N CYS A 70 21.12 42.77 37.54
CA CYS A 70 20.58 41.99 36.44
C CYS A 70 19.10 42.30 36.20
N ARG A 71 18.73 42.40 34.93
CA ARG A 71 17.37 42.48 34.44
C ARG A 71 17.16 41.37 33.41
N ASN A 72 16.26 40.46 33.75
CA ASN A 72 15.90 39.30 32.93
C ASN A 72 14.48 39.58 32.42
N GLN A 73 14.39 40.19 31.24
CA GLN A 73 13.10 40.57 30.67
C GLN A 73 12.61 39.48 29.74
N VAL A 74 11.37 38.99 29.95
CA VAL A 74 10.73 38.03 29.07
C VAL A 74 10.70 38.54 27.62
N ASP A 75 11.23 37.74 26.70
CA ASP A 75 11.26 37.98 25.26
C ASP A 75 10.58 36.82 24.54
N ILE A 76 9.26 36.92 24.38
CA ILE A 76 8.42 35.86 23.78
C ILE A 76 8.84 35.58 22.34
N ALA A 77 9.37 36.58 21.62
CA ALA A 77 9.83 36.41 20.25
C ALA A 77 11.05 35.48 20.13
N SER A 78 11.79 35.26 21.22
CA SER A 78 12.90 34.31 21.27
C SER A 78 12.43 32.85 21.36
N CYS A 79 11.15 32.62 21.65
CA CYS A 79 10.56 31.28 21.73
C CYS A 79 9.88 30.80 20.46
N ASP A 80 9.77 31.65 19.43
CA ASP A 80 9.17 31.28 18.16
C ASP A 80 10.01 30.19 17.48
N ASP A 81 9.55 28.94 17.57
CA ASP A 81 10.12 27.78 16.91
C ASP A 81 9.68 27.66 15.44
N GLY A 82 8.83 28.60 14.99
CA GLY A 82 8.32 28.71 13.64
C GLY A 82 7.16 27.76 13.31
N ILE A 83 6.70 26.95 14.29
CA ILE A 83 5.61 25.99 14.15
C ILE A 83 4.30 26.68 14.58
N PHE A 84 3.33 26.74 13.68
CA PHE A 84 2.07 27.43 13.89
C PHE A 84 1.05 26.57 14.67
N CYS A 85 0.98 25.26 14.42
CA CYS A 85 -0.10 24.41 14.94
C CYS A 85 0.13 23.89 16.36
N ASN A 86 1.34 24.00 16.91
CA ASN A 86 1.58 23.73 18.33
C ASN A 86 1.14 24.92 19.22
N GLY A 87 0.82 26.07 18.62
CA GLY A 87 0.31 27.27 19.26
C GLY A 87 1.42 28.19 19.75
N VAL A 88 1.14 29.50 19.73
CA VAL A 88 2.11 30.56 20.10
C VAL A 88 2.76 30.29 21.44
N GLU A 89 4.06 30.13 21.41
CA GLU A 89 4.92 29.74 22.51
C GLU A 89 4.90 30.79 23.61
N GLN A 90 4.96 30.31 24.84
CA GLN A 90 5.00 31.17 26.02
C GLN A 90 6.34 30.96 26.72
N CYS A 91 6.90 32.04 27.24
CA CYS A 91 8.07 31.98 28.09
C CYS A 91 7.63 31.64 29.51
N ASP A 92 7.94 30.41 29.94
CA ASP A 92 7.86 30.02 31.34
C ASP A 92 9.20 30.33 32.02
N THR A 93 9.17 31.12 33.09
CA THR A 93 10.38 31.63 33.76
C THR A 93 11.15 30.56 34.54
N GLU A 94 10.65 29.32 34.62
CA GLU A 94 11.31 28.20 35.30
C GLU A 94 11.67 27.08 34.31
N LEU A 95 10.89 26.90 33.26
CA LEU A 95 11.03 25.81 32.28
C LEU A 95 11.54 26.27 30.91
N GLY A 96 11.60 27.57 30.63
CA GLY A 96 11.98 28.13 29.34
C GLY A 96 10.82 28.22 28.36
N CYS A 97 11.11 28.14 27.06
CA CYS A 97 10.07 28.18 26.03
C CYS A 97 9.19 26.94 26.10
N VAL A 98 7.90 27.15 26.35
CA VAL A 98 6.90 26.08 26.35
C VAL A 98 5.88 26.33 25.22
N PRO A 99 5.46 25.28 24.48
CA PRO A 99 4.40 25.42 23.49
C PRO A 99 3.14 25.99 24.11
N GLY A 100 2.47 26.89 23.38
CA GLY A 100 1.22 27.50 23.83
C GLY A 100 0.06 26.52 23.90
N ARG A 101 -1.13 27.05 24.23
CA ARG A 101 -2.37 26.29 24.05
C ARG A 101 -2.57 26.07 22.54
N ARG A 102 -2.58 24.80 22.10
CA ARG A 102 -2.87 24.43 20.71
C ARG A 102 -4.12 25.17 20.21
N GLN A 103 -3.98 25.90 19.10
CA GLN A 103 -5.12 26.44 18.36
C GLN A 103 -5.93 25.24 17.87
N THR A 104 -7.16 25.10 18.35
CA THR A 104 -8.08 24.12 17.77
C THR A 104 -8.60 24.75 16.48
N CYS A 105 -8.17 24.24 15.33
CA CYS A 105 -8.75 24.65 14.05
C CYS A 105 -10.21 24.18 13.88
N ASN A 106 -10.79 23.54 14.91
CA ASN A 106 -12.19 23.15 14.92
C ASN A 106 -13.10 24.38 14.80
N ASP A 107 -13.88 24.47 13.73
CA ASP A 107 -14.89 25.52 13.52
C ASP A 107 -16.28 25.15 14.08
N ASP A 108 -16.37 24.02 14.77
CA ASP A 108 -17.59 23.41 15.30
C ASP A 108 -18.60 22.99 14.21
N ASP A 109 -18.19 22.94 12.94
CA ASP A 109 -18.98 22.35 11.85
C ASP A 109 -18.63 20.87 11.68
N VAL A 110 -19.65 20.01 11.71
CA VAL A 110 -19.47 18.55 11.57
C VAL A 110 -19.26 18.12 10.12
N CYS A 111 -19.49 19.05 9.19
CA CYS A 111 -19.36 18.86 7.74
C CYS A 111 -18.02 19.32 7.19
N THR A 112 -17.11 19.76 8.06
CA THR A 112 -15.74 20.13 7.71
C THR A 112 -14.76 19.16 8.36
N ILE A 113 -13.70 18.85 7.61
CA ILE A 113 -12.50 18.25 8.18
C ILE A 113 -11.50 19.39 8.40
N ASP A 114 -11.31 19.73 9.66
CA ASP A 114 -10.49 20.85 10.07
C ASP A 114 -9.03 20.44 10.22
N ARG A 115 -8.16 21.08 9.45
CA ARG A 115 -6.73 20.82 9.48
C ARG A 115 -5.96 22.11 9.73
N CYS A 116 -4.96 22.02 10.60
CA CYS A 116 -4.00 23.09 10.75
C CYS A 116 -2.88 22.94 9.70
N SER A 117 -2.67 23.97 8.88
CA SER A 117 -1.63 24.02 7.85
C SER A 117 -0.41 24.78 8.37
N GLU A 118 0.70 24.08 8.53
CA GLU A 118 2.00 24.67 8.92
C GLU A 118 2.62 25.49 7.79
N GLU A 119 2.40 25.08 6.54
CA GLU A 119 2.96 25.75 5.36
C GLU A 119 2.31 27.13 5.14
N GLU A 120 0.99 27.19 5.24
CA GLU A 120 0.21 28.41 5.01
C GLU A 120 -0.04 29.22 6.30
N LYS A 121 0.34 28.68 7.46
CA LYS A 121 0.15 29.27 8.80
C LYS A 121 -1.30 29.70 9.08
N LEU A 122 -2.24 28.83 8.71
CA LEU A 122 -3.68 29.06 8.84
C LEU A 122 -4.45 27.76 9.14
N CYS A 123 -5.70 27.92 9.57
CA CYS A 123 -6.65 26.81 9.71
C CYS A 123 -7.41 26.62 8.40
N GLU A 124 -7.36 25.41 7.86
CA GLU A 124 -8.09 25.00 6.66
C GLU A 124 -9.29 24.16 7.06
N HIS A 125 -10.41 24.39 6.37
CA HIS A 125 -11.67 23.70 6.58
C HIS A 125 -12.09 23.15 5.22
N PHE A 126 -12.02 21.84 5.04
CA PHE A 126 -12.41 21.17 3.80
C PHE A 126 -13.76 20.51 3.97
N PRO A 127 -14.61 20.44 2.93
CA PRO A 127 -15.78 19.59 2.96
C PRO A 127 -15.38 18.17 3.37
N ARG A 128 -16.21 17.56 4.21
CA ARG A 128 -16.00 16.20 4.67
C ARG A 128 -16.23 15.21 3.52
N ASP A 129 -15.20 14.41 3.29
CA ASP A 129 -15.10 13.35 2.27
C ASP A 129 -14.15 12.29 2.88
N LEU A 130 -14.73 11.22 3.43
CA LEU A 130 -14.03 10.23 4.27
C LEU A 130 -13.39 9.10 3.44
N ASP A 131 -13.93 8.79 2.27
CA ASP A 131 -13.36 7.78 1.37
C ASP A 131 -12.50 8.37 0.23
N GLU A 132 -12.39 9.70 0.18
CA GLU A 132 -11.54 10.49 -0.71
C GLU A 132 -11.88 10.32 -2.21
N ASP A 133 -13.16 10.15 -2.54
CA ASP A 133 -13.61 10.00 -3.92
C ASP A 133 -13.92 11.34 -4.63
N GLY A 134 -13.91 12.43 -3.86
CA GLY A 134 -14.11 13.79 -4.34
C GLY A 134 -15.55 14.30 -4.27
N ASP A 135 -16.49 13.50 -3.75
CA ASP A 135 -17.86 13.90 -3.45
C ASP A 135 -18.07 14.06 -1.94
N PRO A 136 -18.45 15.26 -1.44
CA PRO A 136 -18.66 15.42 -0.01
C PRO A 136 -19.87 14.62 0.52
N ASP A 137 -19.83 14.27 1.81
CA ASP A 137 -20.89 13.56 2.54
C ASP A 137 -22.28 14.14 2.22
N TRP A 138 -23.23 13.29 1.78
CA TRP A 138 -24.60 13.68 1.42
C TRP A 138 -25.37 14.38 2.56
N PHE A 139 -25.03 14.09 3.82
CA PHE A 139 -25.66 14.77 4.96
C PHE A 139 -25.20 16.23 5.11
N CYS A 140 -24.17 16.61 4.38
CA CYS A 140 -23.60 17.95 4.38
C CYS A 140 -24.10 18.80 3.21
N SER A 141 -24.17 20.10 3.44
CA SER A 141 -24.74 21.02 2.45
C SER A 141 -23.88 21.07 1.18
N GLY A 142 -24.38 20.46 0.10
CA GLY A 142 -23.71 20.43 -1.19
C GLY A 142 -22.88 19.16 -1.44
N GLY A 143 -22.97 18.17 -0.56
CA GLY A 143 -22.48 16.81 -0.80
C GLY A 143 -23.47 15.93 -1.55
N GLY A 144 -22.96 15.00 -2.33
CA GLY A 144 -23.70 14.02 -3.12
C GLY A 144 -23.33 12.57 -2.81
N ASP A 145 -22.50 12.33 -1.79
CA ASP A 145 -22.06 10.98 -1.45
C ASP A 145 -22.98 10.30 -0.43
N CYS A 146 -23.76 9.33 -0.92
CA CYS A 146 -24.70 8.57 -0.13
C CYS A 146 -24.05 7.45 0.72
N ASP A 147 -22.77 7.11 0.50
CA ASP A 147 -21.97 6.20 1.32
C ASP A 147 -20.49 6.65 1.40
N ASP A 148 -20.26 7.66 2.25
CA ASP A 148 -18.95 8.26 2.66
C ASP A 148 -17.98 7.27 3.34
N THR A 149 -18.11 5.97 3.10
CA THR A 149 -17.19 4.92 3.53
C THR A 149 -16.74 4.02 2.38
N ASN A 150 -17.23 4.26 1.16
CA ASN A 150 -17.05 3.41 0.01
C ASN A 150 -16.93 4.25 -1.28
N SER A 151 -15.68 4.48 -1.70
CA SER A 151 -15.32 5.28 -2.88
C SER A 151 -15.82 4.75 -4.25
N LEU A 152 -16.70 3.74 -4.24
CA LEU A 152 -17.41 3.19 -5.40
C LEU A 152 -18.92 3.51 -5.33
N VAL A 153 -19.33 4.44 -4.48
CA VAL A 153 -20.70 4.91 -4.30
C VAL A 153 -20.62 6.43 -4.13
N SER A 154 -21.09 7.19 -5.12
CA SER A 154 -21.01 8.66 -5.12
C SER A 154 -21.80 9.26 -6.28
N SER A 155 -22.27 10.49 -6.14
CA SER A 155 -23.03 11.16 -7.21
C SER A 155 -22.20 11.48 -8.46
N LEU A 156 -20.87 11.28 -8.39
CA LEU A 156 -19.94 11.55 -9.47
C LEU A 156 -19.68 10.34 -10.37
N ILE A 157 -20.13 9.14 -9.99
CA ILE A 157 -19.96 7.91 -10.75
C ILE A 157 -21.27 7.46 -11.41
N ASN A 158 -21.20 6.42 -12.24
CA ASN A 158 -22.39 5.83 -12.89
C ASN A 158 -22.78 4.54 -12.17
N GLU A 159 -24.06 4.20 -12.23
CA GLU A 159 -24.62 2.99 -11.62
C GLU A 159 -23.92 1.67 -12.02
N VAL A 160 -23.67 0.81 -11.03
CA VAL A 160 -23.18 -0.56 -11.22
C VAL A 160 -24.35 -1.52 -11.11
N CYS A 161 -24.86 -1.98 -12.25
CA CYS A 161 -26.07 -2.81 -12.29
C CYS A 161 -25.93 -4.18 -11.59
N ASP A 162 -27.03 -4.61 -10.99
CA ASP A 162 -27.31 -5.92 -10.37
C ASP A 162 -26.50 -6.21 -9.07
N ASP A 163 -25.89 -5.20 -8.45
CA ASP A 163 -25.25 -5.34 -7.13
C ASP A 163 -26.18 -4.96 -5.96
N GLY A 164 -27.32 -4.32 -6.27
CA GLY A 164 -28.33 -3.90 -5.29
C GLY A 164 -27.94 -2.69 -4.46
N ILE A 165 -26.95 -1.92 -4.92
CA ILE A 165 -26.47 -0.67 -4.33
C ILE A 165 -26.86 0.47 -5.29
N ASP A 166 -27.09 1.66 -4.74
CA ASP A 166 -27.29 2.90 -5.49
C ASP A 166 -25.92 3.57 -5.60
N ASN A 167 -25.15 3.25 -6.64
CA ASN A 167 -23.77 3.71 -6.78
C ASN A 167 -23.69 5.15 -7.26
N ASP A 168 -24.67 5.65 -8.02
CA ASP A 168 -24.68 7.04 -8.49
C ASP A 168 -25.49 8.00 -7.58
N CYS A 169 -25.94 7.49 -6.43
CA CYS A 169 -26.61 8.25 -5.37
C CYS A 169 -27.81 9.08 -5.86
N ASP A 170 -28.50 8.63 -6.91
CA ASP A 170 -29.64 9.36 -7.47
C ASP A 170 -30.97 9.01 -6.79
N GLY A 171 -30.92 8.09 -5.82
CA GLY A 171 -32.04 7.61 -5.03
C GLY A 171 -32.75 6.41 -5.64
N THR A 172 -32.22 5.84 -6.72
CA THR A 172 -32.77 4.64 -7.36
C THR A 172 -31.71 3.58 -7.64
N VAL A 173 -31.75 2.53 -6.83
CA VAL A 173 -30.93 1.31 -7.00
C VAL A 173 -31.14 0.67 -8.37
N ASP A 174 -30.04 0.33 -9.02
CA ASP A 174 -29.92 -0.35 -10.30
C ASP A 174 -30.67 0.35 -11.45
N ASN A 175 -30.65 1.68 -11.47
CA ASN A 175 -31.28 2.47 -12.52
C ASN A 175 -30.34 2.70 -13.73
N GLY A 176 -30.84 3.28 -14.82
CA GLY A 176 -30.01 3.50 -16.02
C GLY A 176 -29.55 2.21 -16.75
N CYS A 177 -29.83 1.03 -16.21
CA CYS A 177 -29.49 -0.30 -16.71
C CYS A 177 -30.24 -0.73 -17.99
N ALA A 178 -30.87 0.21 -18.71
CA ALA A 178 -31.63 -0.07 -19.94
C ALA A 178 -30.75 -0.53 -21.13
N THR A 179 -29.44 -0.70 -20.95
CA THR A 179 -28.52 -1.37 -21.89
C THR A 179 -27.73 -2.54 -21.27
N GLN A 180 -28.06 -2.98 -20.06
CA GLN A 180 -27.45 -4.16 -19.42
C GLN A 180 -28.47 -5.30 -19.51
N CYS A 181 -28.41 -6.03 -20.63
CA CYS A 181 -29.31 -7.15 -20.88
C CYS A 181 -29.10 -8.24 -19.83
N THR A 182 -30.15 -8.44 -19.02
CA THR A 182 -30.39 -9.61 -18.20
C THR A 182 -30.10 -10.93 -18.94
N ARG A 183 -29.05 -11.67 -18.55
CA ARG A 183 -28.97 -13.13 -18.73
C ARG A 183 -27.89 -13.76 -17.83
N ASP A 184 -28.32 -14.19 -16.65
CA ASP A 184 -27.95 -15.44 -15.96
C ASP A 184 -26.50 -15.94 -16.15
N ASP A 185 -25.58 -15.42 -15.34
CA ASP A 185 -24.18 -15.88 -15.23
C ASP A 185 -24.02 -17.06 -14.28
N SER A 186 -24.62 -18.20 -14.64
CA SER A 186 -24.14 -19.51 -14.19
C SER A 186 -23.21 -20.15 -15.23
N PRO A 187 -22.10 -20.80 -14.82
CA PRO A 187 -20.95 -21.09 -15.66
C PRO A 187 -21.11 -22.39 -16.43
N VAL A 188 -21.94 -22.43 -17.47
CA VAL A 188 -21.91 -23.52 -18.45
C VAL A 188 -22.19 -22.96 -19.84
N VAL A 189 -21.17 -23.01 -20.70
CA VAL A 189 -21.30 -22.79 -22.14
C VAL A 189 -22.40 -23.70 -22.71
N ASN A 190 -23.35 -23.14 -23.45
CA ASN A 190 -24.10 -23.94 -24.41
C ASN A 190 -24.16 -23.21 -25.75
N PHE A 191 -23.67 -23.91 -26.77
CA PHE A 191 -23.84 -23.59 -28.17
C PHE A 191 -25.33 -23.68 -28.50
N ASP A 192 -25.90 -22.57 -28.98
CA ASP A 192 -27.21 -22.38 -29.63
C ASP A 192 -28.06 -21.34 -28.89
N ASP A 193 -27.82 -20.07 -29.20
CA ASP A 193 -28.85 -19.03 -29.20
C ASP A 193 -28.36 -17.84 -30.01
N THR A 194 -29.07 -17.55 -31.10
CA THR A 194 -28.77 -16.54 -32.10
C THR A 194 -28.90 -15.12 -31.54
N CYS A 195 -27.81 -14.34 -31.62
CA CYS A 195 -27.83 -12.90 -31.36
C CYS A 195 -28.67 -12.16 -32.41
N ASP A 196 -29.59 -11.30 -31.95
CA ASP A 196 -30.47 -10.46 -32.78
C ASP A 196 -29.75 -9.19 -33.28
N ALA A 197 -29.22 -9.29 -34.50
CA ALA A 197 -29.18 -8.34 -35.63
C ALA A 197 -29.13 -6.79 -35.48
N SER A 198 -28.77 -6.19 -34.34
CA SER A 198 -28.57 -4.71 -34.29
C SER A 198 -27.31 -4.19 -33.57
N CYS A 199 -26.62 -5.03 -32.81
CA CYS A 199 -25.17 -4.90 -32.61
C CYS A 199 -24.54 -5.83 -33.64
N GLY A 200 -23.49 -5.41 -34.36
CA GLY A 200 -22.86 -6.24 -35.38
C GLY A 200 -22.69 -7.67 -34.86
N ALA A 201 -23.41 -8.62 -35.48
CA ALA A 201 -23.33 -10.01 -35.07
C ALA A 201 -21.84 -10.40 -35.07
N PRO A 202 -21.38 -11.25 -34.14
CA PRO A 202 -20.06 -11.84 -34.24
C PRO A 202 -19.90 -12.36 -35.66
N VAL A 203 -18.98 -11.77 -36.41
CA VAL A 203 -18.53 -12.40 -37.65
C VAL A 203 -17.84 -13.68 -37.19
N ASP A 204 -18.16 -14.82 -37.83
CA ASP A 204 -17.60 -16.11 -37.42
C ASP A 204 -16.08 -16.01 -37.15
N GLY A 205 -15.71 -16.23 -35.88
CA GLY A 205 -14.32 -16.22 -35.43
C GLY A 205 -13.73 -14.88 -34.98
N GLU A 206 -14.54 -13.94 -34.47
CA GLU A 206 -14.08 -12.77 -33.71
C GLU A 206 -14.41 -12.88 -32.21
N LEU A 207 -13.63 -12.19 -31.36
CA LEU A 207 -13.95 -11.97 -29.95
C LEU A 207 -14.44 -10.53 -29.76
N PHE A 208 -15.63 -10.37 -29.18
CA PHE A 208 -16.15 -9.07 -28.78
C PHE A 208 -16.64 -9.14 -27.33
N VAL A 209 -15.99 -8.40 -26.43
CA VAL A 209 -16.40 -8.23 -25.04
C VAL A 209 -16.86 -6.77 -24.88
N PRO A 210 -18.17 -6.49 -24.93
CA PRO A 210 -18.68 -5.13 -24.86
C PRO A 210 -18.43 -4.49 -23.49
N CYS A 211 -18.50 -3.17 -23.42
CA CYS A 211 -18.46 -2.43 -22.15
C CYS A 211 -19.52 -2.98 -21.17
N GLY A 212 -19.17 -3.06 -19.88
CA GLY A 212 -20.02 -3.63 -18.83
C GLY A 212 -20.04 -5.17 -18.76
N ALA A 213 -19.72 -5.87 -19.85
CA ALA A 213 -19.67 -7.33 -19.81
C ALA A 213 -18.45 -7.83 -19.03
N VAL A 214 -18.64 -8.91 -18.27
CA VAL A 214 -17.56 -9.64 -17.60
C VAL A 214 -17.52 -11.06 -18.14
N VAL A 215 -16.39 -11.46 -18.74
CA VAL A 215 -16.21 -12.82 -19.28
C VAL A 215 -15.05 -13.51 -18.57
N THR A 216 -15.25 -14.75 -18.14
CA THR A 216 -14.17 -15.57 -17.59
C THR A 216 -13.51 -16.41 -18.67
N MET A 217 -12.20 -16.26 -18.86
CA MET A 217 -11.44 -16.97 -19.88
C MET A 217 -10.13 -17.53 -19.34
N TYR A 218 -9.63 -18.61 -19.95
CA TYR A 218 -8.29 -19.14 -19.74
C TYR A 218 -7.94 -20.10 -20.87
N GLY A 219 -6.69 -20.53 -20.95
CA GLY A 219 -6.17 -21.34 -22.04
C GLY A 219 -5.82 -20.51 -23.26
N GLU A 220 -5.72 -21.20 -24.39
CA GLU A 220 -5.36 -20.61 -25.69
C GLU A 220 -6.61 -20.52 -26.57
N HIS A 221 -6.85 -19.32 -27.10
CA HIS A 221 -7.99 -19.00 -27.95
C HIS A 221 -7.47 -18.41 -29.25
N VAL A 222 -7.97 -18.93 -30.37
CA VAL A 222 -7.59 -18.49 -31.71
C VAL A 222 -8.83 -17.99 -32.42
N PHE A 223 -8.79 -16.73 -32.83
CA PHE A 223 -9.85 -16.03 -33.55
C PHE A 223 -9.37 -15.74 -34.98
N SER A 224 -10.18 -16.10 -35.98
CA SER A 224 -9.85 -15.85 -37.38
C SER A 224 -9.97 -14.38 -37.78
N GLY A 225 -10.76 -13.58 -37.06
CA GLY A 225 -10.86 -12.13 -37.23
C GLY A 225 -10.24 -11.36 -36.07
N GLY A 226 -10.84 -10.25 -35.65
CA GLY A 226 -10.34 -9.40 -34.56
C GLY A 226 -10.75 -9.87 -33.15
N ALA A 227 -10.10 -9.28 -32.15
CA ALA A 227 -10.54 -9.32 -30.76
C ALA A 227 -10.65 -7.89 -30.20
N VAL A 228 -11.81 -7.54 -29.67
CA VAL A 228 -12.09 -6.24 -29.06
C VAL A 228 -12.63 -6.45 -27.66
N ILE A 229 -11.94 -5.90 -26.67
CA ILE A 229 -12.26 -6.00 -25.25
C ILE A 229 -12.50 -4.60 -24.71
N GLU A 230 -13.76 -4.22 -24.61
CA GLU A 230 -14.22 -2.97 -23.99
C GLU A 230 -14.69 -3.20 -22.55
N GLY A 231 -15.20 -4.40 -22.24
CA GLY A 231 -15.56 -4.83 -20.89
C GLY A 231 -14.38 -5.45 -20.13
N ARG A 232 -14.70 -6.36 -19.20
CA ARG A 232 -13.71 -7.06 -18.36
C ARG A 232 -13.55 -8.51 -18.79
N VAL A 233 -12.31 -8.94 -19.00
CA VAL A 233 -11.96 -10.37 -19.08
C VAL A 233 -11.28 -10.78 -17.77
N ARG A 234 -11.90 -11.68 -17.02
CA ARG A 234 -11.32 -12.26 -15.80
C ARG A 234 -10.61 -13.57 -16.14
N VAL A 235 -9.32 -13.66 -15.83
CA VAL A 235 -8.58 -14.90 -16.04
C VAL A 235 -8.91 -15.88 -14.94
N GLN A 236 -9.45 -17.06 -15.30
CA GLN A 236 -9.77 -18.10 -14.33
C GLN A 236 -8.53 -18.42 -13.48
N PRO A 237 -8.59 -18.36 -12.14
CA PRO A 237 -7.45 -18.71 -11.30
C PRO A 237 -7.04 -20.18 -11.40
N ARG A 238 -5.74 -20.44 -11.36
CA ARG A 238 -5.18 -21.80 -11.26
C ARG A 238 -5.62 -22.45 -9.97
N THR A 239 -6.12 -23.68 -10.07
CA THR A 239 -6.47 -24.52 -8.90
C THR A 239 -5.95 -25.94 -9.11
N GLY A 240 -6.01 -26.78 -8.09
CA GLY A 240 -5.74 -28.22 -8.24
C GLY A 240 -6.73 -28.90 -9.21
N ALA A 241 -7.96 -28.40 -9.29
CA ALA A 241 -8.98 -28.90 -10.20
C ALA A 241 -8.79 -28.41 -11.65
N VAL A 242 -8.22 -27.22 -11.84
CA VAL A 242 -7.97 -26.63 -13.16
C VAL A 242 -6.50 -26.18 -13.27
N PRO A 243 -5.57 -27.11 -13.50
CA PRO A 243 -4.13 -26.83 -13.49
C PRO A 243 -3.64 -26.08 -14.74
N THR A 244 -4.49 -25.90 -15.76
CA THR A 244 -4.20 -25.10 -16.96
C THR A 244 -4.71 -23.65 -16.86
N ALA A 245 -5.53 -23.35 -15.84
CA ALA A 245 -5.99 -22.00 -15.56
C ALA A 245 -4.85 -21.11 -15.02
N GLY A 246 -5.13 -19.81 -14.93
CA GLY A 246 -4.19 -18.75 -14.62
C GLY A 246 -3.46 -18.20 -15.84
N SER A 247 -3.61 -18.84 -17.01
CA SER A 247 -3.04 -18.40 -18.27
C SER A 247 -4.14 -18.09 -19.28
N LEU A 248 -4.04 -16.96 -19.95
CA LEU A 248 -4.85 -16.55 -21.09
C LEU A 248 -3.92 -16.25 -22.26
N VAL A 249 -4.20 -16.87 -23.41
CA VAL A 249 -3.55 -16.59 -24.69
C VAL A 249 -4.64 -16.30 -25.71
N ILE A 250 -4.53 -15.14 -26.36
CA ILE A 250 -5.43 -14.72 -27.44
C ILE A 250 -4.58 -14.51 -28.69
N ASP A 251 -4.86 -15.31 -29.71
CA ASP A 251 -4.34 -15.17 -31.07
C ASP A 251 -5.47 -14.63 -31.96
N ALA A 252 -5.28 -13.48 -32.59
CA ALA A 252 -6.25 -12.85 -33.48
C ALA A 252 -5.55 -12.04 -34.59
N SER A 253 -6.29 -11.57 -35.59
CA SER A 253 -5.72 -10.69 -36.63
C SER A 253 -5.36 -9.29 -36.08
N THR A 254 -6.23 -8.74 -35.25
CA THR A 254 -6.05 -7.50 -34.48
C THR A 254 -6.57 -7.71 -33.06
N ILE A 255 -5.95 -7.05 -32.07
CA ILE A 255 -6.42 -7.07 -30.69
C ILE A 255 -6.50 -5.63 -30.18
N THR A 256 -7.66 -5.25 -29.64
CA THR A 256 -7.87 -3.96 -28.97
C THR A 256 -8.38 -4.21 -27.55
N VAL A 257 -7.71 -3.63 -26.57
CA VAL A 257 -8.09 -3.68 -25.15
C VAL A 257 -8.35 -2.26 -24.67
N ALA A 258 -9.61 -1.86 -24.68
CA ALA A 258 -10.09 -0.60 -24.11
C ALA A 258 -10.60 -0.76 -22.67
N GLY A 259 -11.08 -1.96 -22.32
CA GLY A 259 -11.49 -2.36 -20.98
C GLY A 259 -10.35 -2.96 -20.16
N LEU A 260 -10.66 -3.99 -19.35
CA LEU A 260 -9.69 -4.60 -18.41
C LEU A 260 -9.52 -6.09 -18.65
N ILE A 261 -8.28 -6.55 -18.77
CA ILE A 261 -7.94 -7.97 -18.58
C ILE A 261 -7.40 -8.13 -17.15
N ASP A 262 -8.19 -8.75 -16.28
CA ASP A 262 -7.87 -8.99 -14.88
C ASP A 262 -7.35 -10.42 -14.69
N ALA A 263 -6.03 -10.54 -14.52
CA ALA A 263 -5.34 -11.77 -14.19
C ALA A 263 -4.67 -11.71 -12.80
N ASN A 264 -5.11 -10.80 -11.93
CA ASN A 264 -4.58 -10.66 -10.58
C ASN A 264 -4.76 -11.95 -9.78
N ALA A 265 -3.74 -12.34 -9.02
CA ALA A 265 -3.75 -13.53 -8.16
C ALA A 265 -4.24 -14.85 -8.83
N SER A 266 -4.18 -14.93 -10.17
CA SER A 266 -4.68 -16.09 -10.92
C SER A 266 -3.62 -17.16 -11.21
N GLY A 267 -2.35 -16.89 -10.88
CA GLY A 267 -1.19 -17.76 -11.05
C GLY A 267 -1.09 -18.89 -10.02
N PHE A 268 0.13 -19.31 -9.67
CA PHE A 268 0.31 -20.43 -8.73
C PHE A 268 -0.26 -20.12 -7.34
N ASN A 269 -0.77 -21.16 -6.65
CA ASN A 269 -1.26 -21.01 -5.27
C ASN A 269 -0.09 -20.73 -4.31
N GLY A 270 -0.41 -20.22 -3.12
CA GLY A 270 0.56 -20.11 -2.02
C GLY A 270 1.30 -21.42 -1.78
N GLY A 271 2.61 -21.31 -1.58
CA GLY A 271 3.51 -22.45 -1.41
C GLY A 271 3.80 -23.21 -2.72
N GLN A 272 3.38 -22.70 -3.88
CA GLN A 272 3.56 -23.37 -5.17
C GLN A 272 4.13 -22.43 -6.24
N GLY A 273 4.94 -23.02 -7.13
CA GLY A 273 5.52 -22.34 -8.28
C GLY A 273 7.06 -22.36 -8.27
N PRO A 274 7.71 -22.08 -9.41
CA PRO A 274 9.17 -22.14 -9.52
C PRO A 274 9.90 -21.11 -8.65
N GLY A 275 9.24 -20.01 -8.31
CA GLY A 275 9.77 -18.93 -7.50
C GLY A 275 9.31 -18.95 -6.06
N THR A 276 8.65 -20.00 -5.59
CA THR A 276 8.31 -20.13 -4.17
C THR A 276 9.57 -20.40 -3.34
N SER A 277 9.74 -19.69 -2.23
CA SER A 277 10.79 -20.00 -1.25
C SER A 277 10.41 -21.19 -0.38
N THR A 278 11.41 -21.96 0.05
CA THR A 278 11.21 -22.97 1.11
C THR A 278 11.18 -22.35 2.50
N CYS A 279 11.62 -21.10 2.64
CA CYS A 279 11.61 -20.39 3.91
C CYS A 279 10.25 -19.75 4.13
N ARG A 280 9.67 -19.96 5.32
CA ARG A 280 8.33 -19.48 5.69
C ARG A 280 8.23 -17.96 5.60
N GLY A 281 7.04 -17.47 5.27
CA GLY A 281 6.75 -16.03 5.17
C GLY A 281 7.56 -15.27 4.11
N SER A 282 8.41 -15.95 3.34
CA SER A 282 9.21 -15.32 2.29
C SER A 282 8.37 -15.07 1.04
N GLY A 283 8.62 -13.95 0.38
CA GLY A 283 7.92 -13.59 -0.84
C GLY A 283 8.35 -14.45 -2.01
N ALA A 284 7.45 -14.66 -2.97
CA ALA A 284 7.78 -15.40 -4.18
C ALA A 284 8.60 -14.56 -5.16
N GLY A 285 9.40 -15.24 -5.99
CA GLY A 285 10.08 -14.66 -7.13
C GLY A 285 9.31 -14.88 -8.43
N TYR A 286 9.47 -13.97 -9.37
CA TYR A 286 9.23 -14.08 -10.83
C TYR A 286 9.70 -12.74 -11.38
N GLY A 287 10.43 -12.65 -12.50
CA GLY A 287 10.96 -11.35 -12.95
C GLY A 287 12.15 -10.85 -12.12
N GLY A 288 11.96 -10.74 -10.81
CA GLY A 288 12.96 -10.49 -9.76
C GLY A 288 12.94 -11.57 -8.66
N VAL A 289 13.82 -11.40 -7.67
CA VAL A 289 13.86 -12.24 -6.46
C VAL A 289 12.81 -11.77 -5.45
N GLY A 290 12.11 -12.71 -4.83
CA GLY A 290 11.16 -12.40 -3.76
C GLY A 290 11.87 -11.91 -2.49
N GLY A 291 11.12 -11.22 -1.64
CA GLY A 291 11.62 -10.71 -0.37
C GLY A 291 12.01 -11.84 0.59
N ILE A 292 12.99 -11.56 1.43
CA ILE A 292 13.53 -12.49 2.42
C ILE A 292 12.66 -12.39 3.68
N GLY A 293 12.06 -13.51 4.09
CA GLY A 293 11.31 -13.60 5.35
C GLY A 293 12.22 -13.57 6.57
N ASP A 294 11.64 -13.43 7.75
CA ASP A 294 12.42 -13.39 8.99
C ASP A 294 13.24 -14.68 9.21
N SER A 295 14.45 -14.55 9.75
CA SER A 295 15.37 -15.66 10.00
C SER A 295 15.76 -16.47 8.74
N CYS A 296 15.47 -15.95 7.55
CA CYS A 296 15.82 -16.54 6.26
C CYS A 296 17.08 -15.90 5.66
N THR A 297 17.76 -16.63 4.77
CA THR A 297 18.91 -16.12 4.00
C THR A 297 18.55 -15.76 2.56
N ALA A 298 17.40 -16.20 2.06
CA ALA A 298 16.93 -15.96 0.70
C ALA A 298 15.40 -16.00 0.60
N GLY A 299 14.85 -15.14 -0.26
CA GLY A 299 13.46 -15.20 -0.72
C GLY A 299 13.29 -16.10 -1.93
N GLY A 300 12.12 -16.00 -2.57
CA GLY A 300 11.79 -16.78 -3.75
C GLY A 300 12.74 -16.51 -4.93
N PRO A 301 13.26 -17.54 -5.62
CA PRO A 301 14.18 -17.32 -6.73
C PRO A 301 13.48 -16.70 -7.93
N ALA A 302 14.18 -15.84 -8.66
CA ALA A 302 13.73 -15.34 -9.96
C ALA A 302 13.77 -16.46 -11.01
N TYR A 303 12.82 -16.46 -11.95
CA TYR A 303 12.81 -17.35 -13.10
C TYR A 303 12.24 -16.68 -14.36
N GLY A 304 12.21 -17.46 -15.45
CA GLY A 304 11.90 -16.97 -16.78
C GLY A 304 13.09 -16.23 -17.38
N SER A 305 13.12 -16.14 -18.71
CA SER A 305 14.16 -15.37 -19.40
C SER A 305 13.75 -13.91 -19.49
N ARG A 306 14.72 -13.00 -19.44
CA ARG A 306 14.48 -11.56 -19.57
C ARG A 306 14.09 -11.16 -21.00
N THR A 307 14.76 -11.75 -21.99
CA THR A 307 14.72 -11.32 -23.40
C THR A 307 14.03 -12.32 -24.32
N SER A 308 13.69 -13.51 -23.84
CA SER A 308 12.90 -14.45 -24.64
C SER A 308 11.51 -13.88 -24.93
N ARG A 309 10.93 -14.32 -26.04
CA ARG A 309 9.54 -14.06 -26.43
C ARG A 309 8.56 -15.00 -25.69
N SER A 310 8.72 -15.12 -24.37
CA SER A 310 7.88 -15.93 -23.49
C SER A 310 7.66 -15.22 -22.17
N VAL A 311 6.54 -15.49 -21.54
CA VAL A 311 6.25 -15.13 -20.16
C VAL A 311 5.61 -16.33 -19.47
N GLU A 312 5.62 -16.32 -18.15
CA GLU A 312 5.23 -17.42 -17.28
C GLU A 312 4.24 -16.92 -16.22
N LEU A 313 3.55 -17.84 -15.56
CA LEU A 313 2.72 -17.51 -14.40
C LEU A 313 3.59 -16.99 -13.26
N GLY A 314 3.07 -16.09 -12.44
CA GLY A 314 3.65 -15.71 -11.15
C GLY A 314 3.56 -16.85 -10.15
N SER A 315 4.52 -16.92 -9.23
CA SER A 315 4.60 -17.94 -8.18
C SER A 315 3.90 -17.48 -6.91
N GLY A 316 3.37 -18.42 -6.15
CA GLY A 316 2.80 -18.12 -4.85
C GLY A 316 3.87 -17.99 -3.77
N GLY A 317 3.66 -17.05 -2.84
CA GLY A 317 4.54 -16.80 -1.70
C GLY A 317 4.66 -18.02 -0.80
N ALA A 318 5.70 -18.09 0.03
CA ALA A 318 5.84 -19.20 0.96
C ALA A 318 4.75 -19.16 2.04
N ASN A 319 4.32 -20.35 2.49
CA ASN A 319 3.34 -20.47 3.56
C ASN A 319 3.93 -20.03 4.92
N GLY A 320 3.08 -19.52 5.82
CA GLY A 320 3.36 -19.35 7.26
C GLY A 320 3.16 -20.66 8.04
N PHE A 321 3.13 -20.65 9.38
CA PHE A 321 2.69 -21.86 10.12
C PHE A 321 1.16 -21.94 10.17
N GLY A 322 0.54 -22.38 9.07
CA GLY A 322 -0.91 -22.56 9.00
C GLY A 322 -1.56 -21.66 7.96
N ASP A 323 -0.94 -20.52 7.66
CA ASP A 323 -1.39 -19.61 6.62
C ASP A 323 -0.79 -19.91 5.25
N THR A 324 -1.64 -19.77 4.24
CA THR A 324 -1.26 -19.95 2.84
C THR A 324 -0.59 -18.68 2.34
N GLY A 325 0.54 -18.83 1.63
CA GLY A 325 1.18 -17.70 0.96
C GLY A 325 0.29 -17.07 -0.11
N GLY A 326 0.61 -15.84 -0.49
CA GLY A 326 -0.14 -15.11 -1.50
C GLY A 326 -0.05 -15.78 -2.86
N ARG A 327 -1.14 -15.76 -3.65
CA ARG A 327 -1.14 -16.35 -5.00
C ARG A 327 -0.28 -15.52 -5.95
N GLY A 328 0.39 -16.17 -6.88
CA GLY A 328 1.09 -15.45 -7.95
C GLY A 328 0.12 -14.82 -8.96
N GLY A 329 0.58 -13.81 -9.69
CA GLY A 329 -0.16 -13.21 -10.79
C GLY A 329 -0.31 -14.13 -12.01
N GLY A 330 -1.31 -13.87 -12.84
CA GLY A 330 -1.61 -14.65 -14.04
C GLY A 330 -0.63 -14.47 -15.19
N ARG A 331 -0.91 -15.17 -16.29
CA ARG A 331 -0.16 -15.06 -17.54
C ARG A 331 -1.11 -14.60 -18.65
N VAL A 332 -0.84 -13.46 -19.27
CA VAL A 332 -1.61 -12.91 -20.38
C VAL A 332 -0.70 -12.79 -21.60
N VAL A 333 -1.10 -13.40 -22.72
CA VAL A 333 -0.38 -13.30 -24.00
C VAL A 333 -1.35 -12.89 -25.09
N LEU A 334 -1.09 -11.75 -25.73
CA LEU A 334 -1.86 -11.23 -26.84
C LEU A 334 -1.00 -11.26 -28.10
N ARG A 335 -1.40 -12.02 -29.12
CA ARG A 335 -0.68 -12.18 -30.38
C ARG A 335 -1.55 -11.73 -31.54
N ALA A 336 -1.07 -10.74 -32.29
CA ALA A 336 -1.81 -10.24 -33.45
C ALA A 336 -0.93 -9.56 -34.50
N GLY A 337 -1.53 -9.15 -35.62
CA GLY A 337 -0.92 -8.15 -36.51
C GLY A 337 -0.66 -6.85 -35.74
N THR A 338 -1.72 -6.32 -35.15
CA THR A 338 -1.70 -5.11 -34.34
C THR A 338 -2.34 -5.37 -32.98
N VAL A 339 -1.65 -4.96 -31.91
CA VAL A 339 -2.17 -4.98 -30.54
C VAL A 339 -2.27 -3.55 -30.03
N THR A 340 -3.45 -3.11 -29.61
CA THR A 340 -3.68 -1.78 -29.02
C THR A 340 -4.23 -1.95 -27.61
N VAL A 341 -3.62 -1.28 -26.63
CA VAL A 341 -4.06 -1.31 -25.24
C VAL A 341 -4.22 0.12 -24.72
N SER A 342 -5.47 0.58 -24.66
CA SER A 342 -5.83 1.87 -24.05
C SER A 342 -6.40 1.72 -22.64
N GLY A 343 -6.91 0.53 -22.30
CA GLY A 343 -7.39 0.17 -20.97
C GLY A 343 -6.32 -0.49 -20.10
N GLY A 344 -6.69 -1.52 -19.34
CA GLY A 344 -5.82 -2.20 -18.37
C GLY A 344 -5.52 -3.67 -18.71
N ILE A 345 -4.30 -4.10 -18.42
CA ILE A 345 -3.96 -5.53 -18.28
C ILE A 345 -3.22 -5.71 -16.98
N GLU A 346 -3.79 -6.48 -16.07
CA GLU A 346 -3.29 -6.65 -14.72
C GLU A 346 -3.00 -8.11 -14.41
N ALA A 347 -1.82 -8.36 -13.86
CA ALA A 347 -1.35 -9.67 -13.44
C ALA A 347 -0.57 -9.54 -12.13
N ASP A 348 -1.08 -8.74 -11.18
CA ASP A 348 -0.44 -8.52 -9.89
C ASP A 348 -0.53 -9.79 -9.01
N GLY A 349 0.47 -9.96 -8.15
CA GLY A 349 0.46 -10.99 -7.11
C GLY A 349 -0.58 -10.68 -6.02
N GLY A 350 -1.11 -11.72 -5.40
CA GLY A 350 -1.99 -11.62 -4.23
C GLY A 350 -1.22 -11.59 -2.92
N ARG A 351 -1.79 -10.93 -1.91
CA ARG A 351 -1.29 -10.97 -0.53
C ARG A 351 -1.50 -12.37 0.08
N GLY A 352 -0.65 -12.75 1.03
CA GLY A 352 -0.79 -14.01 1.78
C GLY A 352 -1.95 -13.99 2.77
N GLY A 353 -2.26 -15.15 3.35
CA GLY A 353 -3.16 -15.24 4.50
C GLY A 353 -2.57 -14.57 5.73
N ASN A 354 -3.46 -14.08 6.59
CA ASN A 354 -3.19 -13.43 7.85
C ASN A 354 -4.32 -13.78 8.81
N ASP A 355 -4.00 -14.47 9.91
CA ASP A 355 -4.96 -14.78 10.98
C ASP A 355 -4.80 -13.87 12.22
N GLY A 356 -3.91 -12.87 12.15
CA GLY A 356 -3.59 -11.95 13.23
C GLY A 356 -2.68 -12.53 14.31
N THR A 357 -2.14 -13.74 14.11
CA THR A 357 -1.24 -14.42 15.04
C THR A 357 0.19 -14.47 14.48
N ILE A 358 0.95 -15.53 14.79
CA ILE A 358 2.38 -15.60 14.49
C ILE A 358 2.71 -15.99 13.04
N ASP A 359 1.66 -16.15 12.23
CA ASP A 359 1.66 -16.94 11.03
C ASP A 359 1.22 -16.11 9.83
N GLU A 360 2.19 -15.69 9.03
CA GLU A 360 1.90 -14.82 7.90
C GLU A 360 2.47 -15.41 6.62
N GLY A 361 1.60 -15.56 5.62
CA GLY A 361 2.00 -15.96 4.28
C GLY A 361 2.82 -14.85 3.61
N GLY A 362 3.89 -15.23 2.91
CA GLY A 362 4.65 -14.30 2.09
C GLY A 362 3.85 -13.81 0.88
N GLY A 363 4.19 -12.65 0.34
CA GLY A 363 3.53 -12.09 -0.85
C GLY A 363 3.75 -12.94 -2.11
N GLY A 364 2.71 -13.09 -2.93
CA GLY A 364 2.83 -13.69 -4.26
C GLY A 364 3.57 -12.77 -5.23
N SER A 365 4.29 -13.35 -6.20
CA SER A 365 4.95 -12.56 -7.23
C SER A 365 3.97 -12.12 -8.31
N GLY A 366 4.30 -11.00 -8.97
CA GLY A 366 3.60 -10.58 -10.18
C GLY A 366 3.66 -11.66 -11.27
N GLY A 367 2.78 -11.54 -12.25
CA GLY A 367 2.63 -12.46 -13.36
C GLY A 367 3.32 -12.01 -14.64
N GLY A 368 2.92 -12.59 -15.76
CA GLY A 368 3.56 -12.39 -17.05
C GLY A 368 2.61 -11.79 -18.08
N ILE A 369 2.94 -10.61 -18.63
CA ILE A 369 2.21 -9.97 -19.73
C ILE A 369 3.11 -9.95 -20.97
N LEU A 370 2.64 -10.51 -22.08
CA LEU A 370 3.31 -10.49 -23.37
C LEU A 370 2.39 -9.95 -24.45
N LEU A 371 2.77 -8.81 -25.03
CA LEU A 371 2.15 -8.26 -26.24
C LEU A 371 3.06 -8.56 -27.43
N ASP A 372 2.57 -9.36 -28.35
CA ASP A 372 3.30 -9.87 -29.50
C ASP A 372 2.59 -9.43 -30.79
N GLY A 373 2.99 -8.26 -31.30
CA GLY A 373 2.54 -7.75 -32.59
C GLY A 373 3.50 -8.18 -33.71
N THR A 374 2.97 -8.70 -34.80
CA THR A 374 3.79 -8.93 -36.01
C THR A 374 3.99 -7.67 -36.84
N THR A 375 3.15 -6.65 -36.64
CA THR A 375 3.24 -5.35 -37.33
C THR A 375 3.37 -4.19 -36.34
N ARG A 376 2.53 -4.14 -35.29
CA ARG A 376 2.49 -2.99 -34.38
C ARG A 376 1.97 -3.32 -32.98
N VAL A 377 2.53 -2.68 -31.94
CA VAL A 377 1.97 -2.68 -30.58
C VAL A 377 1.88 -1.24 -30.07
N ASP A 378 0.70 -0.76 -29.71
CA ASP A 378 0.49 0.56 -29.11
C ASP A 378 -0.13 0.43 -27.72
N VAL A 379 0.43 1.09 -26.72
CA VAL A 379 -0.11 1.11 -25.36
C VAL A 379 -0.14 2.53 -24.83
N SER A 380 -1.36 3.00 -24.54
CA SER A 380 -1.61 4.24 -23.81
C SER A 380 -2.20 3.99 -22.42
N GLY A 381 -2.63 2.76 -22.15
CA GLY A 381 -3.23 2.35 -20.88
C GLY A 381 -2.24 1.81 -19.85
N VAL A 382 -2.70 0.95 -18.95
CA VAL A 382 -1.90 0.42 -17.84
C VAL A 382 -1.59 -1.06 -18.04
N LEU A 383 -0.33 -1.43 -17.89
CA LEU A 383 0.13 -2.80 -17.77
C LEU A 383 0.70 -2.99 -16.36
N SER A 384 0.15 -3.91 -15.57
CA SER A 384 0.59 -4.14 -14.18
C SER A 384 0.95 -5.60 -13.95
N ALA A 385 2.13 -5.84 -13.41
CA ALA A 385 2.59 -7.14 -12.95
C ALA A 385 3.39 -6.98 -11.65
N ARG A 386 2.82 -6.33 -10.65
CA ARG A 386 3.49 -6.05 -9.36
C ARG A 386 3.47 -7.26 -8.43
N GLY A 387 4.45 -7.33 -7.55
CA GLY A 387 4.45 -8.27 -6.43
C GLY A 387 3.58 -7.77 -5.28
N ALA A 388 3.01 -8.69 -4.51
CA ALA A 388 2.21 -8.33 -3.33
C ALA A 388 3.07 -7.96 -2.14
N ALA A 389 2.61 -7.02 -1.31
CA ALA A 389 3.22 -6.73 -0.02
C ALA A 389 3.06 -7.90 0.97
N GLY A 390 3.97 -7.97 1.95
CA GLY A 390 3.82 -8.82 3.13
C GLY A 390 2.92 -8.20 4.21
N HIS A 391 2.83 -8.87 5.37
CA HIS A 391 2.00 -8.49 6.53
C HIS A 391 2.86 -8.09 7.74
N SER A 392 2.28 -7.27 8.63
CA SER A 392 2.92 -6.73 9.83
C SER A 392 2.00 -6.78 11.05
N THR A 393 1.10 -7.75 11.14
CA THR A 393 0.02 -7.77 12.14
C THR A 393 0.35 -8.57 13.38
N GLY A 394 1.33 -9.48 13.30
CA GLY A 394 1.90 -10.17 14.45
C GLY A 394 3.36 -10.56 14.23
N PHE A 395 3.72 -10.94 13.00
CA PHE A 395 5.08 -11.21 12.54
C PHE A 395 5.36 -10.39 11.28
N SER A 396 6.55 -10.53 10.68
CA SER A 396 6.88 -9.85 9.43
C SER A 396 6.95 -10.86 8.30
N SER A 397 6.05 -10.77 7.32
CA SER A 397 6.19 -11.48 6.04
C SER A 397 6.77 -10.60 4.94
N ALA A 398 7.48 -11.23 4.02
CA ALA A 398 8.21 -10.54 2.97
C ALA A 398 7.35 -10.32 1.72
N GLY A 399 7.64 -9.26 0.98
CA GLY A 399 6.94 -8.93 -0.25
C GLY A 399 7.34 -9.82 -1.43
N GLY A 400 6.39 -10.12 -2.31
CA GLY A 400 6.66 -10.83 -3.57
C GLY A 400 7.39 -9.96 -4.58
N ALA A 401 8.14 -10.57 -5.49
CA ALA A 401 8.79 -9.86 -6.59
C ALA A 401 7.79 -9.37 -7.64
N GLY A 402 8.14 -8.30 -8.36
CA GLY A 402 7.39 -7.89 -9.55
C GLY A 402 7.66 -8.81 -10.72
N GLY A 403 6.67 -9.05 -11.58
CA GLY A 403 6.69 -10.00 -12.68
C GLY A 403 7.35 -9.50 -13.97
N ARG A 404 6.84 -9.92 -15.14
CA ARG A 404 7.42 -9.57 -16.44
C ARG A 404 6.39 -8.98 -17.38
N ILE A 405 6.71 -7.82 -17.95
CA ILE A 405 5.94 -7.17 -19.01
C ILE A 405 6.84 -7.10 -20.25
N LYS A 406 6.38 -7.66 -21.37
CA LYS A 406 7.16 -7.78 -22.59
C LYS A 406 6.38 -7.37 -23.82
N LEU A 407 6.99 -6.53 -24.65
CA LEU A 407 6.39 -6.02 -25.88
C LEU A 407 7.31 -6.28 -27.05
N PHE A 408 6.76 -6.89 -28.10
CA PHE A 408 7.50 -7.20 -29.33
C PHE A 408 6.67 -6.79 -30.54
N ALA A 409 7.21 -5.89 -31.36
CA ALA A 409 6.72 -5.61 -32.70
C ALA A 409 7.82 -4.97 -33.57
N PRO A 410 7.62 -4.79 -34.89
CA PRO A 410 8.49 -3.96 -35.74
C PRO A 410 8.24 -2.45 -35.63
N ALA A 411 7.17 -2.05 -34.93
CA ALA A 411 6.80 -0.67 -34.68
C ALA A 411 5.86 -0.61 -33.47
N GLY A 412 5.82 0.52 -32.77
CA GLY A 412 4.91 0.67 -31.64
C GLY A 412 5.07 1.98 -30.90
N THR A 413 4.18 2.20 -29.92
CA THR A 413 4.26 3.32 -28.98
C THR A 413 3.93 2.86 -27.57
N MET A 414 4.64 3.43 -26.61
CA MET A 414 4.40 3.25 -25.18
C MET A 414 4.29 4.63 -24.54
N THR A 415 3.06 5.09 -24.38
CA THR A 415 2.73 6.37 -23.71
C THR A 415 2.00 6.17 -22.39
N GLY A 416 1.54 4.94 -22.13
CA GLY A 416 0.92 4.52 -20.88
C GLY A 416 1.91 4.16 -19.78
N ILE A 417 1.44 3.39 -18.79
CA ILE A 417 2.20 3.02 -17.58
C ILE A 417 2.46 1.52 -17.58
N ALA A 418 3.72 1.11 -17.32
CA ALA A 418 4.09 -0.28 -17.07
C ALA A 418 4.66 -0.44 -15.66
N ARG A 419 3.97 -1.21 -14.81
CA ARG A 419 4.34 -1.44 -13.39
C ARG A 419 4.88 -2.85 -13.19
N VAL A 420 6.10 -2.94 -12.67
CA VAL A 420 6.75 -4.21 -12.32
C VAL A 420 7.43 -4.12 -10.95
N GLU A 421 6.92 -3.28 -10.04
CA GLU A 421 7.50 -3.18 -8.70
C GLU A 421 7.33 -4.48 -7.92
N GLY A 422 8.31 -4.79 -7.07
CA GLY A 422 8.14 -5.77 -6.01
C GLY A 422 7.31 -5.19 -4.87
N GLY A 423 6.63 -6.06 -4.13
CA GLY A 423 5.86 -5.67 -2.96
C GLY A 423 6.76 -5.32 -1.78
N ALA A 424 6.27 -4.42 -0.92
CA ALA A 424 6.96 -4.06 0.31
C ALA A 424 7.06 -5.26 1.27
N GLY A 425 8.18 -5.34 1.97
CA GLY A 425 8.30 -6.20 3.15
C GLY A 425 7.72 -5.48 4.36
N ALA A 426 7.37 -6.25 5.38
CA ALA A 426 6.98 -5.71 6.66
C ALA A 426 8.14 -5.70 7.65
N SER A 427 8.10 -4.78 8.60
CA SER A 427 9.05 -4.75 9.72
C SER A 427 8.28 -4.51 11.01
N LEU A 428 8.52 -5.37 12.00
CA LEU A 428 8.02 -5.24 13.37
C LEU A 428 9.23 -5.26 14.33
N SER A 429 9.10 -4.70 15.52
CA SER A 429 10.22 -4.61 16.47
C SER A 429 10.83 -5.99 16.75
N GLY A 430 12.04 -6.24 16.24
CA GLY A 430 12.77 -7.50 16.41
C GLY A 430 12.64 -8.51 15.25
N PHE A 431 11.81 -8.23 14.23
CA PHE A 431 11.63 -9.06 13.04
C PHE A 431 11.74 -8.21 11.76
N SER A 432 12.61 -8.60 10.85
CA SER A 432 12.84 -7.85 9.60
C SER A 432 12.60 -8.75 8.40
N SER A 433 11.65 -8.36 7.57
CA SER A 433 11.49 -8.93 6.24
C SER A 433 11.77 -7.88 5.17
N THR A 434 12.25 -8.31 4.01
CA THR A 434 12.56 -7.37 2.92
C THR A 434 11.43 -7.31 1.90
N GLY A 435 11.37 -6.21 1.16
CA GLY A 435 10.58 -6.17 -0.07
C GLY A 435 11.10 -7.14 -1.13
N GLY A 436 10.22 -7.48 -2.06
CA GLY A 436 10.61 -8.17 -3.28
C GLY A 436 11.34 -7.22 -4.23
N ALA A 437 12.23 -7.77 -5.04
CA ALA A 437 12.86 -7.01 -6.11
C ALA A 437 11.85 -6.70 -7.23
N SER A 438 12.07 -5.57 -7.91
CA SER A 438 11.34 -5.27 -9.13
C SER A 438 11.58 -6.33 -10.20
N GLY A 439 10.57 -6.51 -11.03
CA GLY A 439 10.54 -7.43 -12.13
C GLY A 439 11.29 -6.93 -13.36
N THR A 440 10.73 -7.23 -14.52
CA THR A 440 11.32 -6.75 -15.77
C THR A 440 10.28 -6.24 -16.74
N TYR A 441 10.50 -5.02 -17.19
CA TYR A 441 9.93 -4.48 -18.41
C TYR A 441 10.93 -4.64 -19.57
N PHE A 442 10.46 -5.13 -20.72
CA PHE A 442 11.26 -5.24 -21.94
C PHE A 442 10.40 -4.89 -23.16
N GLU A 443 10.90 -3.99 -24.00
CA GLU A 443 10.29 -3.63 -25.26
C GLU A 443 11.30 -3.77 -26.41
N LEU A 444 10.80 -4.20 -27.56
CA LEU A 444 11.52 -4.23 -28.82
C LEU A 444 10.55 -3.82 -29.92
N PHE A 445 10.76 -2.61 -30.46
CA PHE A 445 10.09 -2.06 -31.64
C PHE A 445 11.06 -1.99 -32.81
#